data_AF-A0A7C1Y5I7-F1
#
_entry.id   AF-A0A7C1Y5I7-F1
#
_cell.length_a   1.000
_cell.length_b   1.000
_cell.length_c   1.000
_cell.angle_alpha   90.00
_cell.angle_beta   90.00
_cell.angle_gamma   90.00
#
_symmetry.space_group_name_H-M   'P 1'
#
loop_
_entity.id
_entity.type
_entity.pdbx_description
1 polymer ?
#
loop_
_entity_poly.entity_id
_entity_poly.type
_entity_poly.pdbx_seq_one_letter_code
_entity_poly.pdbx_strand_id
1 'polypeptide(L)'
;MKKTALTLWLICSACVQAQRVSESEVRAYADLWLSRNPLSARYREKQIIHPEIGSIELIQLGQAHLPLYLIRLHPQGYVIMNSDRRLKPVLCFSISGDANLENREDNALYHLLAVQGEKNAQRLSSTLTTTEALPQWNLRLGLQPMGEKIGDDPGEGDVIGPLLTTSWGQSNHYNEFCPSAPHASDQCDGRVPAGCVATAFAQVMKYHEWPYRGTGAMTHHDAEGNITGAHTASFSDSYHWWQMQDEYYVWGIEPQEAVNAVSELMYELGVAAKMDYEDE
;
A
#
# COMPACT_ATOMS: atom_id res chain seq x y z
N MET A 1 -7.71 12.76 -52.96
CA MET A 1 -7.43 11.72 -51.93
C MET A 1 -6.44 12.15 -50.84
N LYS A 2 -5.67 13.26 -50.95
CA LYS A 2 -4.75 13.72 -49.89
C LYS A 2 -5.41 14.57 -48.77
N LYS A 3 -6.55 15.20 -49.02
CA LYS A 3 -7.24 16.07 -48.03
C LYS A 3 -7.90 15.29 -46.90
N THR A 4 -8.46 14.11 -47.17
CA THR A 4 -9.14 13.25 -46.19
C THR A 4 -8.19 12.64 -45.16
N ALA A 5 -6.97 12.28 -45.55
CA ALA A 5 -5.95 11.77 -44.62
C ALA A 5 -5.48 12.84 -43.61
N LEU A 6 -5.36 14.10 -44.05
CA LEU A 6 -4.94 15.20 -43.19
C LEU A 6 -6.02 15.55 -42.14
N THR A 7 -7.30 15.53 -42.54
CA THR A 7 -8.42 15.77 -41.62
C THR A 7 -8.56 14.65 -40.60
N LEU A 8 -8.42 13.39 -41.01
CA LEU A 8 -8.47 12.24 -40.11
C LEU A 8 -7.36 12.29 -39.04
N TRP A 9 -6.15 12.70 -39.44
CA TRP A 9 -5.00 12.78 -38.55
C TRP A 9 -5.12 13.92 -37.52
N LEU A 10 -5.64 15.08 -37.94
CA LEU A 10 -5.94 16.20 -37.06
C LEU A 10 -7.05 15.85 -36.04
N ILE A 11 -8.10 15.17 -36.48
CA ILE A 11 -9.20 14.73 -35.61
C ILE A 11 -8.71 13.69 -34.59
N CYS A 12 -7.90 12.71 -35.03
CA CYS A 12 -7.36 11.68 -34.15
C CYS A 12 -6.42 12.26 -33.08
N SER A 13 -5.56 13.21 -33.46
CA SER A 13 -4.65 13.89 -32.52
C SER A 13 -5.41 14.75 -31.50
N ALA A 14 -6.47 15.46 -31.93
CA ALA A 14 -7.32 16.24 -31.04
C ALA A 14 -8.10 15.37 -30.04
N CYS A 15 -8.60 14.20 -30.47
CA CYS A 15 -9.28 13.25 -29.58
C CYS A 15 -8.34 12.66 -28.51
N VAL A 16 -7.09 12.36 -28.87
CA VAL A 16 -6.07 11.90 -27.89
C VAL A 16 -5.72 13.01 -26.90
N GLN A 17 -5.60 14.26 -27.36
CA GLN A 17 -5.37 15.41 -26.48
C GLN A 17 -6.56 15.64 -25.52
N ALA A 18 -7.79 15.45 -25.98
CA ALA A 18 -9.01 15.54 -25.17
C ALA A 18 -9.17 14.41 -24.15
N GLN A 19 -8.36 13.34 -24.24
CA GLN A 19 -8.32 12.27 -23.25
C GLN A 19 -7.25 12.50 -22.18
N ARG A 20 -6.17 13.24 -22.48
CA ARG A 20 -5.11 13.56 -21.51
C ARG A 20 -5.51 14.65 -20.53
N VAL A 21 -5.29 14.40 -19.25
CA VAL A 21 -5.56 15.35 -18.16
C VAL A 21 -4.38 16.32 -18.03
N SER A 22 -4.65 17.62 -17.93
CA SER A 22 -3.63 18.65 -17.68
C SER A 22 -3.28 18.79 -16.19
N GLU A 23 -2.11 19.33 -15.87
CA GLU A 23 -1.69 19.57 -14.48
C GLU A 23 -2.68 20.47 -13.72
N SER A 24 -3.26 21.48 -14.36
CA SER A 24 -4.24 22.37 -13.74
C SER A 24 -5.54 21.64 -13.38
N GLU A 25 -5.99 20.70 -14.21
CA GLU A 25 -7.13 19.84 -13.90
C GLU A 25 -6.81 18.86 -12.77
N VAL A 26 -5.61 18.28 -12.76
CA VAL A 26 -5.14 17.42 -11.67
C VAL A 26 -5.11 18.18 -10.35
N ARG A 27 -4.55 19.39 -10.34
CA ARG A 27 -4.53 20.27 -9.16
C ARG A 27 -5.94 20.56 -8.65
N ALA A 28 -6.81 21.04 -9.53
CA ALA A 28 -8.20 21.36 -9.17
C ALA A 28 -8.96 20.13 -8.63
N TYR A 29 -8.72 18.96 -9.21
CA TYR A 29 -9.29 17.71 -8.71
C TYR A 29 -8.73 17.31 -7.35
N ALA A 30 -7.40 17.32 -7.20
CA ALA A 30 -6.73 16.93 -5.98
C ALA A 30 -7.09 17.84 -4.80
N ASP A 31 -7.13 19.17 -5.01
CA ASP A 31 -7.57 20.13 -3.99
C ASP A 31 -9.00 19.82 -3.51
N LEU A 32 -9.93 19.61 -4.46
CA LEU A 32 -11.31 19.29 -4.13
C LEU A 32 -11.42 17.92 -3.44
N TRP A 33 -10.67 16.93 -3.91
CA TRP A 33 -10.64 15.58 -3.35
C TRP A 33 -10.09 15.60 -1.91
N LEU A 34 -8.98 16.30 -1.63
CA LEU A 34 -8.41 16.47 -0.28
C LEU A 34 -9.38 17.21 0.66
N SER A 35 -10.13 18.18 0.14
CA SER A 35 -11.13 18.89 0.95
C SER A 35 -12.27 17.97 1.41
N ARG A 36 -12.67 17.00 0.57
CA ARG A 36 -13.82 16.10 0.78
C ARG A 36 -13.47 14.71 1.30
N ASN A 37 -12.21 14.32 1.29
CA ASN A 37 -11.80 12.99 1.72
C ASN A 37 -11.93 12.84 3.25
N PRO A 38 -12.65 11.81 3.76
CA PRO A 38 -12.83 11.60 5.20
C PRO A 38 -11.54 11.33 5.96
N LEU A 39 -10.55 10.66 5.36
CA LEU A 39 -9.27 10.41 6.01
C LEU A 39 -8.49 11.71 6.13
N SER A 40 -8.50 12.54 5.09
CA SER A 40 -7.98 13.90 5.20
C SER A 40 -8.70 14.69 6.31
N ALA A 41 -10.03 14.59 6.40
CA ALA A 41 -10.79 15.23 7.49
C ALA A 41 -10.41 14.71 8.88
N ARG A 42 -10.33 13.40 9.09
CA ARG A 42 -9.89 12.77 10.34
C ARG A 42 -8.46 13.14 10.71
N TYR A 43 -7.58 13.28 9.72
CA TYR A 43 -6.22 13.76 9.94
C TYR A 43 -6.19 15.22 10.37
N ARG A 44 -7.05 16.08 9.76
CA ARG A 44 -7.23 17.48 10.16
C ARG A 44 -7.70 17.64 11.61
N GLU A 45 -8.45 16.68 12.14
CA GLU A 45 -8.88 16.71 13.55
C GLU A 45 -7.75 16.37 14.53
N LYS A 46 -6.77 15.57 14.10
CA LYS A 46 -5.65 15.13 14.95
C LYS A 46 -4.38 15.99 14.83
N GLN A 47 -4.21 16.75 13.74
CA GLN A 47 -3.01 17.56 13.49
C GLN A 47 -3.31 19.04 13.27
N ILE A 48 -2.38 19.90 13.68
CA ILE A 48 -2.47 21.36 13.56
C ILE A 48 -2.30 21.83 12.10
N ILE A 49 -1.56 21.06 11.28
CA ILE A 49 -1.23 21.43 9.89
C ILE A 49 -2.04 20.56 8.94
N HIS A 50 -2.66 21.20 7.96
CA HIS A 50 -3.51 20.53 6.98
C HIS A 50 -2.71 20.08 5.76
N PRO A 51 -2.94 18.86 5.24
CA PRO A 51 -2.32 18.42 4.00
C PRO A 51 -2.73 19.31 2.83
N GLU A 52 -1.74 19.93 2.19
CA GLU A 52 -1.90 20.73 0.98
C GLU A 52 -0.99 20.22 -0.13
N ILE A 53 -1.25 20.61 -1.37
CA ILE A 53 -0.42 20.21 -2.51
C ILE A 53 0.93 20.94 -2.44
N GLY A 54 2.01 20.20 -2.19
CA GLY A 54 3.39 20.70 -2.24
C GLY A 54 3.96 20.70 -3.66
N SER A 55 3.98 19.55 -4.33
CA SER A 55 4.43 19.43 -5.74
C SER A 55 3.51 18.53 -6.55
N ILE A 56 3.53 18.72 -7.87
CA ILE A 56 2.89 17.84 -8.85
C ILE A 56 3.94 17.48 -9.89
N GLU A 57 4.16 16.18 -10.07
CA GLU A 57 5.18 15.64 -10.97
C GLU A 57 4.54 14.62 -11.91
N LEU A 58 4.87 14.68 -13.20
CA LEU A 58 4.47 13.65 -14.15
C LEU A 58 5.55 12.56 -14.17
N ILE A 59 5.20 11.37 -13.68
CA ILE A 59 6.12 10.24 -13.54
C ILE A 59 5.81 9.15 -14.56
N GLN A 60 6.84 8.40 -14.95
CA GLN A 60 6.76 7.31 -15.92
C GLN A 60 7.40 6.06 -15.34
N LEU A 61 6.59 5.06 -15.00
CA LEU A 61 7.09 3.81 -14.38
C LEU A 61 7.68 2.82 -15.40
N GLY A 62 7.28 2.91 -16.67
CA GLY A 62 7.78 2.04 -17.74
C GLY A 62 7.38 2.57 -19.13
N GLN A 63 8.12 2.23 -20.18
CA GLN A 63 7.95 2.80 -21.52
C GLN A 63 6.56 2.56 -22.13
N ALA A 64 5.91 1.44 -21.79
CA ALA A 64 4.58 1.09 -22.30
C ALA A 64 3.42 1.61 -21.43
N HIS A 65 3.71 2.21 -20.27
CA HIS A 65 2.69 2.69 -19.35
C HIS A 65 2.22 4.09 -19.74
N LEU A 66 0.99 4.45 -19.36
CA LEU A 66 0.63 5.86 -19.33
C LEU A 66 1.37 6.55 -18.19
N PRO A 67 1.78 7.82 -18.36
CA PRO A 67 2.34 8.57 -17.25
C PRO A 67 1.32 8.70 -16.13
N LEU A 68 1.79 8.83 -14.90
CA LEU A 68 0.98 9.11 -13.72
C LEU A 68 1.34 10.49 -13.17
N TYR A 69 0.41 11.12 -12.49
CA TYR A 69 0.71 12.31 -11.69
C TYR A 69 1.02 11.87 -10.25
N LEU A 70 2.22 12.17 -9.77
CA LEU A 70 2.59 12.08 -8.36
C LEU A 70 2.41 13.47 -7.74
N ILE A 71 1.47 13.57 -6.82
CA ILE A 71 1.22 14.78 -6.05
C ILE A 71 1.81 14.56 -4.67
N ARG A 72 2.85 15.32 -4.31
CA ARG A 72 3.41 15.29 -2.95
C ARG A 72 2.68 16.30 -2.08
N LEU A 73 2.25 15.87 -0.90
CA LEU A 73 1.54 16.70 0.05
C LEU A 73 2.53 17.33 1.04
N HIS A 74 2.21 18.52 1.52
CA HIS A 74 2.88 19.18 2.63
C HIS A 74 1.94 19.20 3.84
N PRO A 75 2.38 18.84 5.07
CA PRO A 75 3.75 18.55 5.46
C PRO A 75 4.25 17.15 5.07
N GLN A 76 3.35 16.19 4.87
CA GLN A 76 3.67 14.82 4.46
C GLN A 76 2.47 14.21 3.74
N GLY A 77 2.72 13.19 2.91
CA GLY A 77 1.69 12.47 2.16
C GLY A 77 1.89 12.52 0.65
N TYR A 78 1.08 11.76 -0.06
CA TYR A 78 1.02 11.78 -1.51
C TYR A 78 -0.35 11.36 -2.06
N VAL A 79 -0.63 11.75 -3.30
CA VAL A 79 -1.73 11.22 -4.12
C VAL A 79 -1.16 10.83 -5.48
N ILE A 80 -1.45 9.61 -5.95
CA ILE A 80 -1.08 9.15 -7.30
C ILE A 80 -2.33 9.11 -8.16
N MET A 81 -2.30 9.82 -9.29
CA MET A 81 -3.43 9.98 -10.20
C MET A 81 -3.11 9.50 -11.63
N ASN A 82 -4.13 9.00 -12.32
CA ASN A 82 -4.01 8.68 -13.75
C ASN A 82 -3.93 9.97 -14.59
N SER A 83 -3.24 9.90 -15.74
CA SER A 83 -3.13 11.02 -16.69
C SER A 83 -4.16 10.99 -17.83
N ASP A 84 -5.10 10.03 -17.81
CA ASP A 84 -6.11 9.84 -18.86
C ASP A 84 -7.53 9.83 -18.29
N ARG A 85 -8.41 10.66 -18.86
CA ARG A 85 -9.80 10.87 -18.43
C ARG A 85 -10.67 9.61 -18.52
N ARG A 86 -10.25 8.58 -19.26
CA ARG A 86 -10.96 7.29 -19.36
C ARG A 86 -10.67 6.36 -18.18
N LEU A 87 -9.72 6.72 -17.32
CA LEU A 87 -9.31 5.96 -16.14
C LEU A 87 -9.75 6.66 -14.85
N LYS A 88 -9.87 5.89 -13.75
CA LYS A 88 -10.26 6.43 -12.43
C LYS A 88 -9.24 7.51 -12.01
N PRO A 89 -9.66 8.66 -11.46
CA PRO A 89 -8.73 9.76 -11.20
C PRO A 89 -7.61 9.40 -10.22
N VAL A 90 -7.96 8.92 -9.02
CA VAL A 90 -7.01 8.55 -7.96
C VAL A 90 -6.77 7.03 -8.00
N LEU A 91 -5.50 6.62 -8.06
CA LEU A 91 -5.07 5.22 -7.96
C LEU A 91 -4.82 4.82 -6.51
N CYS A 92 -4.03 5.62 -5.80
CA CYS A 92 -3.71 5.42 -4.39
C CYS A 92 -3.26 6.75 -3.77
N PHE A 93 -3.24 6.80 -2.45
CA PHE A 93 -2.80 7.96 -1.69
C PHE A 93 -2.34 7.53 -0.30
N SER A 94 -1.58 8.40 0.34
CA SER A 94 -1.32 8.38 1.78
C SER A 94 -1.36 9.81 2.31
N ILE A 95 -1.99 10.02 3.46
CA ILE A 95 -2.07 11.33 4.11
C ILE A 95 -0.93 11.59 5.10
N SER A 96 -0.13 10.56 5.38
CA SER A 96 0.92 10.59 6.42
C SER A 96 2.18 9.83 6.03
N GLY A 97 2.21 9.16 4.88
CA GLY A 97 3.38 8.42 4.40
C GLY A 97 3.92 9.02 3.11
N ASP A 98 5.18 8.75 2.83
CA ASP A 98 5.85 9.22 1.62
C ASP A 98 5.77 8.19 0.49
N ALA A 99 5.70 8.67 -0.76
CA ALA A 99 5.79 7.80 -1.92
C ALA A 99 7.26 7.44 -2.21
N ASN A 100 7.61 6.17 -2.04
CA ASN A 100 8.81 5.56 -2.59
C ASN A 100 8.47 4.77 -3.87
N LEU A 101 8.98 5.23 -5.00
CA LEU A 101 8.76 4.63 -6.32
C LEU A 101 10.05 4.11 -6.96
N GLU A 102 11.06 3.79 -6.14
CA GLU A 102 12.28 3.14 -6.60
C GLU A 102 11.96 1.76 -7.18
N ASN A 103 12.52 1.45 -8.34
CA ASN A 103 12.40 0.14 -8.97
C ASN A 103 13.34 -0.86 -8.28
N ARG A 104 12.84 -1.47 -7.20
CA ARG A 104 13.50 -2.51 -6.41
C ARG A 104 12.53 -3.68 -6.24
N GLU A 105 13.05 -4.89 -6.13
CA GLU A 105 12.26 -6.12 -6.02
C GLU A 105 11.37 -6.15 -4.77
N ASP A 106 11.79 -5.48 -3.70
CA ASP A 106 11.07 -5.36 -2.43
C ASP A 106 10.06 -4.20 -2.39
N ASN A 107 9.97 -3.38 -3.45
CA ASN A 107 9.06 -2.23 -3.48
C ASN A 107 7.65 -2.62 -3.96
N ALA A 108 6.82 -3.07 -3.02
CA ALA A 108 5.43 -3.45 -3.30
C ALA A 108 4.61 -2.31 -3.95
N LEU A 109 4.80 -1.06 -3.54
CA LEU A 109 4.06 0.08 -4.14
C LEU A 109 4.41 0.24 -5.62
N TYR A 110 5.70 0.20 -5.96
CA TYR A 110 6.15 0.27 -7.35
C TYR A 110 5.56 -0.86 -8.19
N HIS A 111 5.66 -2.11 -7.72
CA HIS A 111 5.15 -3.27 -8.45
C HIS A 111 3.63 -3.25 -8.63
N LEU A 112 2.87 -2.83 -7.60
CA LEU A 112 1.42 -2.66 -7.71
C LEU A 112 1.04 -1.61 -8.75
N LEU A 113 1.75 -0.48 -8.79
CA LEU A 113 1.52 0.57 -9.78
C LEU A 113 1.92 0.13 -11.19
N ALA A 114 3.01 -0.64 -11.33
CA ALA A 114 3.43 -1.20 -12.61
C ALA A 114 2.35 -2.15 -13.18
N VAL A 115 1.88 -3.11 -12.37
CA VAL A 115 0.79 -4.02 -12.75
C VAL A 115 -0.49 -3.25 -13.09
N GLN A 116 -0.83 -2.21 -12.32
CA GLN A 116 -1.98 -1.37 -12.63
C GLN A 116 -1.79 -0.57 -13.93
N GLY A 117 -0.57 -0.11 -14.22
CA GLY A 117 -0.19 0.55 -15.46
C GLY A 117 -0.36 -0.35 -16.68
N GLU A 118 0.07 -1.60 -16.59
CA GLU A 118 -0.13 -2.61 -17.63
C GLU A 118 -1.62 -2.87 -17.89
N LYS A 119 -2.41 -3.09 -16.83
CA LYS A 119 -3.87 -3.27 -16.94
C LYS A 119 -4.56 -2.07 -17.58
N ASN A 120 -4.12 -0.85 -17.23
CA ASN A 120 -4.64 0.38 -17.84
C ASN A 120 -4.29 0.45 -19.32
N ALA A 121 -3.03 0.16 -19.70
CA ALA A 121 -2.61 0.14 -21.10
C ALA A 121 -3.40 -0.89 -21.92
N GLN A 122 -3.60 -2.10 -21.40
CA GLN A 122 -4.42 -3.15 -22.03
C GLN A 122 -5.89 -2.73 -22.19
N ARG A 123 -6.48 -2.09 -21.17
CA ARG A 123 -7.86 -1.58 -21.24
C ARG A 123 -8.02 -0.53 -22.35
N LEU A 124 -7.04 0.35 -22.49
CA LEU A 124 -7.10 1.43 -23.48
C LEU A 124 -6.74 0.97 -24.90
N SER A 125 -5.93 -0.06 -25.06
CA SER A 125 -5.62 -0.64 -26.37
C SER A 125 -6.74 -1.54 -26.90
N SER A 126 -7.41 -2.29 -26.02
CA SER A 126 -8.56 -3.14 -26.38
C SER A 126 -9.82 -2.33 -26.69
N THR A 127 -9.98 -1.14 -26.09
CA THR A 127 -11.13 -0.28 -26.37
C THR A 127 -10.83 0.69 -27.50
N LEU A 128 -11.01 0.22 -28.74
CA LEU A 128 -10.92 1.05 -29.93
C LEU A 128 -11.99 2.17 -29.86
N THR A 129 -11.54 3.39 -29.53
CA THR A 129 -12.10 4.69 -29.95
C THR A 129 -13.45 5.19 -29.42
N THR A 130 -14.13 4.56 -28.44
CA THR A 130 -15.43 5.08 -27.95
C THR A 130 -15.63 5.17 -26.43
N THR A 131 -14.65 4.82 -25.60
CA THR A 131 -14.81 5.03 -24.15
C THR A 131 -14.84 6.52 -23.84
N GLU A 132 -15.99 7.00 -23.39
CA GLU A 132 -16.15 8.37 -22.88
C GLU A 132 -15.30 8.59 -21.63
N ALA A 133 -14.97 9.85 -21.36
CA ALA A 133 -14.32 10.24 -20.11
C ALA A 133 -15.17 9.76 -18.92
N LEU A 134 -14.52 9.21 -17.89
CA LEU A 134 -15.23 8.82 -16.69
C LEU A 134 -15.86 10.06 -16.04
N PRO A 135 -17.16 10.02 -15.68
CA PRO A 135 -17.84 11.13 -15.03
C PRO A 135 -17.17 11.60 -13.73
N GLN A 136 -16.33 10.74 -13.13
CA GLN A 136 -15.54 11.05 -11.94
C GLN A 136 -14.61 12.24 -12.16
N TRP A 137 -14.11 12.49 -13.37
CA TRP A 137 -13.31 13.68 -13.69
C TRP A 137 -14.13 14.98 -13.72
N ASN A 138 -15.46 14.90 -13.80
CA ASN A 138 -16.31 16.08 -13.72
C ASN A 138 -16.45 16.53 -12.26
N LEU A 139 -15.74 17.58 -11.87
CA LEU A 139 -15.75 18.15 -10.52
C LEU A 139 -17.16 18.47 -9.99
N ARG A 140 -18.12 18.77 -10.88
CA ARG A 140 -19.53 19.04 -10.55
C ARG A 140 -20.37 17.78 -10.28
N LEU A 141 -19.95 16.61 -10.78
CA LEU A 141 -20.72 15.36 -10.75
C LEU A 141 -20.04 14.24 -9.94
N GLY A 142 -18.72 14.31 -9.73
CA GLY A 142 -17.90 13.11 -9.48
C GLY A 142 -17.23 12.97 -8.12
N LEU A 143 -17.26 13.98 -7.25
CA LEU A 143 -16.70 13.87 -5.90
C LEU A 143 -17.83 13.84 -4.88
N GLN A 144 -18.55 12.72 -4.82
CA GLN A 144 -19.33 12.42 -3.63
C GLN A 144 -18.33 12.26 -2.47
N PRO A 145 -18.56 12.91 -1.32
CA PRO A 145 -17.75 12.62 -0.13
C PRO A 145 -17.82 11.10 0.08
N MET A 146 -16.67 10.44 0.03
CA MET A 146 -16.57 9.06 0.53
C MET A 146 -17.11 9.10 1.97
N GLY A 147 -17.87 8.11 2.41
CA GLY A 147 -18.81 8.23 3.54
C GLY A 147 -18.37 9.12 4.71
N GLU A 148 -19.15 10.17 5.00
CA GLU A 148 -18.99 10.99 6.21
C GLU A 148 -19.45 10.27 7.48
N LYS A 149 -20.24 9.18 7.34
CA LYS A 149 -20.85 8.48 8.46
C LYS A 149 -20.66 6.98 8.32
N ILE A 150 -20.10 6.38 9.36
CA ILE A 150 -20.30 4.97 9.65
C ILE A 150 -21.76 4.86 10.14
N GLY A 151 -22.68 4.55 9.23
CA GLY A 151 -23.99 4.02 9.61
C GLY A 151 -23.86 2.55 10.01
N ASP A 152 -24.89 1.97 10.64
CA ASP A 152 -24.91 0.56 11.02
C ASP A 152 -24.81 -0.41 9.81
N ASP A 153 -24.94 0.10 8.58
CA ASP A 153 -24.80 -0.61 7.32
C ASP A 153 -23.94 0.22 6.34
N PRO A 154 -22.64 -0.09 6.17
CA PRO A 154 -21.77 0.69 5.31
C PRO A 154 -22.12 0.48 3.83
N GLY A 155 -22.41 1.56 3.13
CA GLY A 155 -22.72 1.57 1.71
C GLY A 155 -21.49 1.54 0.81
N GLU A 156 -21.71 1.34 -0.49
CA GLU A 156 -20.67 1.48 -1.51
C GLU A 156 -20.12 2.92 -1.51
N GLY A 157 -18.85 3.08 -1.09
CA GLY A 157 -18.17 4.38 -1.01
C GLY A 157 -17.85 4.86 0.40
N ASP A 158 -18.27 4.12 1.44
CA ASP A 158 -17.92 4.45 2.82
C ASP A 158 -16.45 4.14 3.15
N VAL A 159 -15.84 4.99 3.97
CA VAL A 159 -14.47 4.79 4.45
C VAL A 159 -14.49 4.21 5.86
N ILE A 160 -14.22 2.90 5.94
CA ILE A 160 -14.05 2.18 7.19
C ILE A 160 -12.55 2.12 7.51
N GLY A 161 -12.18 2.58 8.71
CA GLY A 161 -10.80 2.54 9.20
C GLY A 161 -9.99 3.85 9.09
N PRO A 162 -8.67 3.83 9.31
CA PRO A 162 -7.85 2.62 9.54
C PRO A 162 -8.31 1.84 10.78
N LEU A 163 -8.41 0.52 10.66
CA LEU A 163 -8.81 -0.36 11.75
C LEU A 163 -7.61 -0.77 12.61
N LEU A 164 -6.51 -1.13 11.95
CA LEU A 164 -5.26 -1.46 12.61
C LEU A 164 -4.67 -0.21 13.28
N THR A 165 -4.17 -0.39 14.51
CA THR A 165 -3.31 0.58 15.21
C THR A 165 -1.83 0.23 15.05
N THR A 166 -1.53 -1.05 14.79
CA THR A 166 -0.17 -1.55 14.62
C THR A 166 0.49 -1.01 13.35
N SER A 167 1.80 -0.79 13.43
CA SER A 167 2.70 -0.47 12.31
C SER A 167 3.85 -1.48 12.24
N TRP A 168 3.52 -2.77 12.33
CA TRP A 168 4.53 -3.83 12.44
C TRP A 168 5.29 -4.09 11.15
N GLY A 169 6.56 -4.44 11.30
CA GLY A 169 7.49 -4.79 10.23
C GLY A 169 7.95 -6.25 10.32
N GLN A 170 9.02 -6.55 9.58
CA GLN A 170 9.58 -7.90 9.48
C GLN A 170 10.96 -8.05 10.12
N SER A 171 11.64 -6.94 10.42
CA SER A 171 13.02 -6.92 10.91
C SER A 171 13.08 -6.85 12.45
N ASN A 172 14.19 -6.40 13.03
CA ASN A 172 14.29 -6.18 14.47
C ASN A 172 13.17 -5.20 14.92
N HIS A 173 12.35 -5.45 15.94
CA HIS A 173 12.33 -6.49 16.99
C HIS A 173 11.32 -7.63 16.72
N TYR A 174 10.77 -7.69 15.51
CA TYR A 174 9.73 -8.65 15.12
C TYR A 174 10.29 -10.04 14.82
N ASN A 175 11.58 -10.15 14.51
CA ASN A 175 12.23 -11.38 14.06
C ASN A 175 13.17 -12.01 15.09
N GLU A 176 13.15 -11.60 16.37
CA GLU A 176 14.11 -12.10 17.37
C GLU A 176 14.07 -13.63 17.56
N PHE A 177 12.96 -14.29 17.25
CA PHE A 177 12.82 -15.75 17.33
C PHE A 177 13.04 -16.44 15.98
N CYS A 178 13.19 -15.69 14.89
CA CYS A 178 13.47 -16.22 13.57
C CYS A 178 14.91 -16.75 13.46
N PRO A 179 15.20 -17.65 12.49
CA PRO A 179 16.54 -18.19 12.28
C PRO A 179 17.63 -17.13 12.15
N SER A 180 18.84 -17.49 12.59
CA SER A 180 20.03 -16.67 12.34
C SER A 180 20.40 -16.68 10.86
N ALA A 181 20.82 -15.52 10.36
CA ALA A 181 21.10 -15.25 8.96
C ALA A 181 22.54 -14.77 8.80
N PRO A 182 23.44 -15.54 8.15
CA PRO A 182 24.83 -15.14 7.92
C PRO A 182 24.98 -13.81 7.16
N HIS A 183 24.02 -13.48 6.30
CA HIS A 183 24.01 -12.28 5.48
C HIS A 183 22.81 -11.37 5.75
N ALA A 184 22.32 -11.35 7.00
CA ALA A 184 21.25 -10.46 7.43
C ALA A 184 21.54 -8.99 7.09
N SER A 185 20.52 -8.25 6.68
CA SER A 185 20.57 -6.79 6.64
C SER A 185 20.78 -6.23 8.05
N ASP A 186 21.37 -5.03 8.14
CA ASP A 186 21.60 -4.38 9.44
C ASP A 186 20.29 -4.22 10.25
N GLN A 187 19.16 -4.05 9.56
CA GLN A 187 17.84 -3.90 10.19
C GLN A 187 17.34 -5.20 10.83
N CYS A 188 17.76 -6.36 10.31
CA CYS A 188 17.31 -7.66 10.79
C CYS A 188 18.22 -8.24 11.89
N ASP A 189 19.27 -7.52 12.30
CA ASP A 189 20.14 -7.82 13.45
C ASP A 189 20.62 -9.29 13.51
N GLY A 190 21.17 -9.78 12.40
CA GLY A 190 21.74 -11.13 12.33
C GLY A 190 20.73 -12.27 12.19
N ARG A 191 19.46 -11.95 11.87
CA ARG A 191 18.38 -12.92 11.65
C ARG A 191 17.69 -12.70 10.32
N VAL A 192 16.96 -13.71 9.85
CA VAL A 192 16.07 -13.55 8.68
C VAL A 192 14.88 -12.65 9.02
N PRO A 193 14.27 -11.96 8.06
CA PRO A 193 12.99 -11.29 8.28
C PRO A 193 11.90 -12.28 8.69
N ALA A 194 10.94 -11.81 9.48
CA ALA A 194 9.78 -12.61 9.91
C ALA A 194 8.87 -13.06 8.76
N GLY A 195 8.91 -12.36 7.62
CA GLY A 195 8.12 -12.65 6.44
C GLY A 195 6.80 -11.86 6.38
N CYS A 196 6.42 -11.45 5.18
CA CYS A 196 5.31 -10.53 4.95
C CYS A 196 3.96 -11.18 5.28
N VAL A 197 3.85 -12.50 5.04
CA VAL A 197 2.66 -13.29 5.36
C VAL A 197 2.45 -13.37 6.87
N ALA A 198 3.50 -13.69 7.64
CA ALA A 198 3.44 -13.73 9.10
C ALA A 198 3.09 -12.35 9.67
N THR A 199 3.75 -11.29 9.18
CA THR A 199 3.50 -9.91 9.61
C THR A 199 2.06 -9.47 9.33
N ALA A 200 1.51 -9.79 8.16
CA ALA A 200 0.13 -9.46 7.82
C ALA A 200 -0.87 -10.18 8.73
N PHE A 201 -0.68 -11.48 8.99
CA PHE A 201 -1.52 -12.22 9.92
C PHE A 201 -1.40 -11.70 11.35
N ALA A 202 -0.18 -11.42 11.81
CA ALA A 202 0.09 -10.95 13.16
C ALA A 202 -0.65 -9.64 13.45
N GLN A 203 -0.64 -8.68 12.51
CA GLN A 203 -1.35 -7.41 12.66
C GLN A 203 -2.88 -7.59 12.74
N VAL A 204 -3.45 -8.48 11.92
CA VAL A 204 -4.88 -8.81 11.99
C VAL A 204 -5.24 -9.48 13.31
N MET A 205 -4.40 -10.42 13.79
CA MET A 205 -4.63 -11.10 15.06
C MET A 205 -4.51 -10.14 16.25
N LYS A 206 -3.54 -9.23 16.23
CA LYS A 206 -3.39 -8.19 17.25
C LYS A 206 -4.58 -7.24 17.28
N TYR A 207 -5.14 -6.86 16.13
CA TYR A 207 -6.35 -6.05 16.09
C TYR A 207 -7.53 -6.72 16.80
N HIS A 208 -7.65 -8.05 16.71
CA HIS A 208 -8.69 -8.82 17.37
C HIS A 208 -8.32 -9.29 18.79
N GLU A 209 -7.05 -9.20 19.18
CA GLU A 209 -6.47 -9.80 20.37
C GLU A 209 -6.93 -11.26 20.57
N TRP A 210 -6.89 -12.03 19.47
CA TRP A 210 -7.41 -13.39 19.41
C TRP A 210 -6.52 -14.31 18.55
N PRO A 211 -6.32 -15.57 18.97
CA PRO A 211 -6.90 -16.24 20.14
C PRO A 211 -6.15 -15.91 21.43
N TYR A 212 -6.69 -16.27 22.61
CA TYR A 212 -5.91 -16.21 23.86
C TYR A 212 -4.76 -17.23 23.85
N ARG A 213 -4.96 -18.39 23.21
CA ARG A 213 -3.96 -19.42 22.94
C ARG A 213 -4.37 -20.18 21.69
N GLY A 214 -3.41 -20.64 20.90
CA GLY A 214 -3.65 -21.57 19.81
C GLY A 214 -3.78 -23.02 20.29
N THR A 215 -3.58 -23.97 19.37
CA THR A 215 -3.66 -25.41 19.68
C THR A 215 -2.65 -26.21 18.88
N GLY A 216 -2.00 -27.16 19.55
CA GLY A 216 -1.08 -28.11 18.92
C GLY A 216 0.32 -27.53 18.71
N ALA A 217 1.09 -28.23 17.89
CA ALA A 217 2.43 -27.85 17.48
C ALA A 217 2.62 -28.29 16.02
N MET A 218 3.51 -27.60 15.31
CA MET A 218 3.83 -27.89 13.92
C MET A 218 5.34 -27.83 13.71
N THR A 219 5.84 -28.72 12.87
CA THR A 219 7.18 -28.64 12.29
C THR A 219 7.06 -28.56 10.78
N HIS A 220 7.73 -27.57 10.20
CA HIS A 220 7.96 -27.44 8.77
C HIS A 220 9.45 -27.70 8.49
N HIS A 221 9.73 -28.38 7.39
CA HIS A 221 11.10 -28.57 6.91
C HIS A 221 11.31 -27.72 5.67
N ASP A 222 12.23 -26.78 5.78
CA ASP A 222 12.73 -25.96 4.69
C ASP A 222 13.95 -26.65 4.05
N ALA A 223 13.92 -26.77 2.73
CA ALA A 223 14.95 -27.41 1.94
C ALA A 223 15.36 -26.55 0.73
N GLU A 224 14.85 -25.32 0.63
CA GLU A 224 15.14 -24.38 -0.45
C GLU A 224 16.02 -23.22 0.08
N GLY A 225 16.59 -22.46 -0.85
CA GLY A 225 17.46 -21.31 -0.58
C GLY A 225 18.60 -21.50 0.44
N ASN A 226 18.83 -20.49 1.28
CA ASN A 226 20.03 -20.32 2.10
C ASN A 226 19.81 -20.65 3.59
N ILE A 227 18.59 -20.57 4.11
CA ILE A 227 18.25 -21.04 5.46
C ILE A 227 17.42 -22.30 5.36
N THR A 228 18.08 -23.45 5.52
CA THR A 228 17.43 -24.76 5.49
C THR A 228 17.34 -25.36 6.88
N GLY A 229 16.33 -26.20 7.12
CA GLY A 229 16.23 -26.95 8.37
C GLY A 229 14.80 -27.19 8.83
N ALA A 230 14.68 -27.64 10.08
CA ALA A 230 13.38 -27.85 10.71
C ALA A 230 12.99 -26.61 11.53
N HIS A 231 11.85 -26.00 11.21
CA HIS A 231 11.26 -24.90 11.97
C HIS A 231 10.05 -25.43 12.74
N THR A 232 10.04 -25.25 14.06
CA THR A 232 9.03 -25.85 14.95
C THR A 232 8.42 -24.80 15.85
N ALA A 233 7.09 -24.79 15.90
CA ALA A 233 6.30 -23.91 16.76
C ALA A 233 5.32 -24.76 17.58
N SER A 234 5.20 -24.44 18.87
CA SER A 234 4.06 -24.81 19.70
C SER A 234 3.12 -23.62 19.71
N PHE A 235 1.82 -23.83 19.58
CA PHE A 235 0.83 -22.74 19.59
C PHE A 235 0.02 -22.72 20.89
N SER A 236 0.42 -23.50 21.90
CA SER A 236 -0.46 -23.91 23.01
C SER A 236 -0.38 -23.03 24.25
N ASP A 237 0.64 -22.19 24.34
CA ASP A 237 0.82 -21.16 25.34
C ASP A 237 -0.02 -19.91 25.00
N SER A 238 -0.03 -18.96 25.94
CA SER A 238 -0.97 -17.83 25.89
C SER A 238 -0.33 -16.65 25.17
N TYR A 239 -1.00 -16.11 24.16
CA TYR A 239 -0.56 -14.89 23.51
C TYR A 239 -0.76 -13.69 24.44
N HIS A 240 0.34 -13.06 24.81
CA HIS A 240 0.34 -11.89 25.67
C HIS A 240 0.01 -10.61 24.89
N TRP A 241 -1.21 -10.51 24.34
CA TRP A 241 -1.63 -9.38 23.51
C TRP A 241 -1.36 -8.03 24.16
N TRP A 242 -1.55 -7.91 25.48
CA TRP A 242 -1.32 -6.66 26.23
C TRP A 242 0.16 -6.25 26.34
N GLN A 243 1.11 -7.16 26.09
CA GLN A 243 2.54 -6.86 26.06
C GLN A 243 2.98 -6.36 24.67
N MET A 244 2.25 -6.70 23.62
CA MET A 244 2.61 -6.31 22.25
C MET A 244 2.28 -4.84 22.00
N GLN A 245 3.30 -4.05 21.65
CA GLN A 245 3.18 -2.63 21.34
C GLN A 245 2.60 -2.43 19.93
N ASP A 246 2.01 -1.25 19.68
CA ASP A 246 1.53 -0.90 18.33
C ASP A 246 2.71 -0.72 17.34
N GLU A 247 3.86 -0.28 17.83
CA GLU A 247 5.06 -0.05 17.04
C GLU A 247 6.33 -0.39 17.82
N TYR A 248 7.37 -0.80 17.10
CA TYR A 248 8.71 -1.04 17.62
C TYR A 248 9.70 -0.32 16.70
N TYR A 249 10.65 0.40 17.29
CA TYR A 249 11.67 1.11 16.53
C TYR A 249 12.85 0.18 16.27
N VAL A 250 13.21 -0.04 15.00
CA VAL A 250 14.27 -0.98 14.60
C VAL A 250 15.64 -0.73 15.25
N TRP A 251 15.94 0.54 15.57
CA TRP A 251 17.15 0.97 16.28
C TRP A 251 16.88 1.40 17.74
N GLY A 252 15.67 1.13 18.22
CA GLY A 252 15.21 1.47 19.55
C GLY A 252 15.69 0.47 20.60
N ILE A 253 15.49 0.83 21.87
CA ILE A 253 15.59 -0.11 22.98
C ILE A 253 14.16 -0.35 23.45
N GLU A 254 13.68 -1.56 23.24
CA GLU A 254 12.31 -1.96 23.54
C GLU A 254 12.26 -2.87 24.78
N PRO A 255 11.16 -2.90 25.54
CA PRO A 255 11.02 -3.83 26.66
C PRO A 255 11.09 -5.29 26.19
N GLN A 256 11.98 -6.10 26.76
CA GLN A 256 12.23 -7.47 26.27
C GLN A 256 10.96 -8.34 26.30
N GLU A 257 10.07 -8.16 27.28
CA GLU A 257 8.81 -8.90 27.32
C GLU A 257 7.89 -8.54 26.14
N ALA A 258 7.87 -7.27 25.73
CA ALA A 258 7.11 -6.83 24.57
C ALA A 258 7.71 -7.38 23.27
N VAL A 259 9.04 -7.42 23.19
CA VAL A 259 9.74 -7.99 22.04
C VAL A 259 9.50 -9.49 21.94
N ASN A 260 9.72 -10.24 23.00
CA ASN A 260 9.49 -11.69 23.03
C ASN A 260 8.06 -12.02 22.60
N ALA A 261 7.06 -11.28 23.11
CA ALA A 261 5.66 -11.50 22.75
C ALA A 261 5.40 -11.32 21.25
N VAL A 262 5.91 -10.24 20.64
CA VAL A 262 5.68 -10.01 19.20
C VAL A 262 6.51 -10.96 18.33
N SER A 263 7.76 -11.25 18.70
CA SER A 263 8.64 -12.12 17.93
C SER A 263 8.20 -13.59 17.96
N GLU A 264 7.66 -14.04 19.10
CA GLU A 264 7.06 -15.37 19.24
C GLU A 264 5.87 -15.52 18.30
N LEU A 265 4.91 -14.60 18.34
CA LEU A 265 3.77 -14.59 17.43
C LEU A 265 4.21 -14.60 15.96
N MET A 266 5.17 -13.76 15.60
CA MET A 266 5.70 -13.67 14.22
C MET A 266 6.32 -14.99 13.77
N TYR A 267 7.18 -15.58 14.59
CA TYR A 267 7.83 -16.86 14.26
C TYR A 267 6.83 -18.00 14.14
N GLU A 268 5.88 -18.11 15.08
CA GLU A 268 4.83 -19.12 15.05
C GLU A 268 3.97 -19.03 13.79
N LEU A 269 3.57 -17.81 13.40
CA LEU A 269 2.82 -17.58 12.17
C LEU A 269 3.65 -17.90 10.92
N GLY A 270 4.96 -17.65 10.96
CA GLY A 270 5.89 -18.11 9.94
C GLY A 270 5.89 -19.64 9.80
N VAL A 271 6.02 -20.37 10.91
CA VAL A 271 5.97 -21.85 10.91
C VAL A 271 4.61 -22.35 10.40
N ALA A 272 3.51 -21.75 10.85
CA ALA A 272 2.16 -22.10 10.41
C ALA A 272 1.94 -21.86 8.91
N ALA A 273 2.56 -20.82 8.35
CA ALA A 273 2.55 -20.51 6.93
C ALA A 273 3.53 -21.36 6.11
N LYS A 274 4.33 -22.22 6.73
CA LYS A 274 5.46 -22.94 6.11
C LYS A 274 6.42 -21.96 5.41
N MET A 275 6.83 -20.93 6.17
CA MET A 275 7.72 -19.88 5.68
C MET A 275 9.02 -20.49 5.15
N ASP A 276 9.34 -20.11 3.91
CA ASP A 276 10.64 -20.26 3.27
C ASP A 276 11.52 -19.12 3.80
N TYR A 277 12.34 -19.39 4.81
CA TYR A 277 13.11 -18.35 5.49
C TYR A 277 14.38 -18.10 4.69
N GLU A 278 14.73 -16.84 4.42
CA GLU A 278 15.90 -16.52 3.60
C GLU A 278 16.62 -15.27 4.13
N ASP A 279 17.94 -15.24 4.02
CA ASP A 279 18.70 -13.99 4.10
C ASP A 279 18.27 -13.12 2.91
N GLU A 280 17.71 -11.92 3.18
CA GLU A 280 17.12 -10.96 2.21
C GLU A 280 17.72 -10.96 0.78
#